data_AF-A0A920LXU5-F1
#
_entry.id   AF-A0A920LXU5-F1
#
_cell.length_a   1.000
_cell.length_b   1.000
_cell.length_c   1.000
_cell.angle_alpha   90.00
_cell.angle_beta   90.00
_cell.angle_gamma   90.00
#
_symmetry.space_group_name_H-M   'P 1'
#
loop_
_entity.id
_entity.type
_entity.pdbx_description
1 polymer ?
#
loop_
_entity_poly.entity_id
_entity_poly.type
_entity_poly.pdbx_seq_one_letter_code
_entity_poly.pdbx_strand_id
1 'polypeptide(L)'
;MEAIVMPMTWDDWPEIARNIFQLMRSNEAGEEIVLEKNIFVERILFNDSEKGLSDEAKKEYIRPFKNAGEDRRPTLTWPRQIPIDGSPEAVIDEVTKNGEFHKNSDIPKLFINADPGTILIGKQREFVRSWTNLKEVTVKGNHFVQEDSPHEIGEALKVFIETI
;
A
#
# COMPACT_ATOMS: atom_id res chain seq x y z
N MET A 1 6.07 -3.99 5.20
CA MET A 1 5.28 -2.80 4.79
C MET A 1 4.29 -3.24 3.73
N GLU A 2 3.16 -2.55 3.61
CA GLU A 2 1.92 -3.02 2.96
C GLU A 2 1.99 -3.25 1.44
N ALA A 3 2.79 -4.23 1.02
CA ALA A 3 2.81 -4.72 -0.35
C ALA A 3 1.55 -5.53 -0.64
N ILE A 4 1.16 -5.57 -1.92
CA ILE A 4 0.18 -6.54 -2.41
C ILE A 4 0.91 -7.87 -2.59
N VAL A 5 0.61 -8.83 -1.72
CA VAL A 5 1.32 -10.12 -1.62
C VAL A 5 0.56 -11.28 -2.24
N MET A 6 -0.74 -11.11 -2.47
CA MET A 6 -1.63 -12.08 -3.08
C MET A 6 -2.83 -11.34 -3.70
N PRO A 7 -3.53 -11.94 -4.68
CA PRO A 7 -4.87 -11.49 -5.08
C PRO A 7 -5.83 -11.41 -3.90
N MET A 8 -6.77 -10.47 -3.96
CA MET A 8 -7.75 -10.24 -2.89
C MET A 8 -9.16 -10.21 -3.44
N THR A 9 -10.12 -10.23 -2.51
CA THR A 9 -11.51 -9.87 -2.80
C THR A 9 -11.86 -8.53 -2.17
N TRP A 10 -12.98 -7.91 -2.56
CA TRP A 10 -13.42 -6.70 -1.86
C TRP A 10 -13.68 -6.94 -0.37
N ASP A 11 -14.04 -8.15 0.03
CA ASP A 11 -14.23 -8.52 1.44
C ASP A 11 -12.94 -8.54 2.26
N ASP A 12 -11.79 -8.72 1.59
CA ASP A 12 -10.48 -8.60 2.22
C ASP A 12 -9.98 -7.14 2.28
N TRP A 13 -10.68 -6.22 1.60
CA TRP A 13 -10.33 -4.79 1.53
C TRP A 13 -11.04 -3.97 2.63
N PRO A 14 -10.36 -3.00 3.27
CA PRO A 14 -10.96 -2.17 4.32
C PRO A 14 -12.24 -1.49 3.88
N GLU A 15 -13.31 -1.63 4.67
CA GLU A 15 -14.63 -1.08 4.36
C GLU A 15 -14.59 0.43 4.11
N ILE A 16 -13.85 1.16 4.96
CA ILE A 16 -13.68 2.62 4.87
C ILE A 16 -13.03 3.03 3.52
N ALA A 17 -12.12 2.20 3.00
CA ALA A 17 -11.42 2.46 1.73
C ALA A 17 -12.16 1.87 0.51
N ARG A 18 -13.01 0.86 0.69
CA ARG A 18 -13.66 0.12 -0.40
C ARG A 18 -14.40 1.05 -1.37
N ASN A 19 -15.24 1.93 -0.84
CA ASN A 19 -16.08 2.81 -1.67
C ASN A 19 -15.24 3.78 -2.52
N ILE A 20 -14.21 4.40 -1.93
CA ILE A 20 -13.37 5.35 -2.67
C ILE A 20 -12.51 4.63 -3.72
N PHE A 21 -12.03 3.43 -3.43
CA PHE A 21 -11.27 2.63 -4.41
C PHE A 21 -12.16 2.11 -5.54
N GLN A 22 -13.39 1.69 -5.27
CA GLN A 22 -14.36 1.35 -6.31
C GLN A 22 -14.68 2.56 -7.19
N LEU A 23 -14.83 3.75 -6.60
CA LEU A 23 -15.05 4.99 -7.35
C LEU A 23 -13.84 5.35 -8.23
N MET A 24 -12.61 5.24 -7.72
CA MET A 24 -11.39 5.44 -8.52
C MET A 24 -11.28 4.45 -9.69
N ARG A 25 -11.87 3.26 -9.55
CA ARG A 25 -11.92 2.23 -10.61
C ARG A 25 -13.01 2.48 -11.64
N SER A 26 -13.96 3.38 -11.39
CA SER A 26 -14.92 3.83 -12.40
C SER A 26 -14.24 4.76 -13.42
N ASN A 27 -14.80 4.88 -14.63
CA ASN A 27 -14.23 5.70 -15.71
C ASN A 27 -14.28 7.20 -15.37
N GLU A 28 -15.34 7.90 -15.78
CA GLU A 28 -15.43 9.37 -15.67
C GLU A 28 -15.30 9.87 -14.23
N ALA A 29 -16.00 9.24 -13.28
CA ALA A 29 -15.93 9.67 -11.89
C ALA A 29 -14.55 9.41 -11.25
N GLY A 30 -13.87 8.32 -11.63
CA GLY A 30 -12.50 8.06 -11.18
C GLY A 30 -11.50 9.10 -11.73
N GLU A 31 -11.66 9.49 -13.00
CA GLU A 31 -10.85 10.56 -13.61
C GLU A 31 -11.11 11.91 -12.95
N GLU A 32 -12.37 12.27 -12.70
CA GLU A 32 -12.71 13.52 -12.03
C GLU A 32 -12.10 13.60 -10.62
N ILE A 33 -12.26 12.55 -9.80
CA ILE A 33 -11.78 12.63 -8.41
C ILE A 33 -10.25 12.59 -8.31
N VAL A 34 -9.55 11.89 -9.20
CA VAL A 34 -8.09 11.79 -9.12
C VAL A 34 -7.40 12.84 -9.96
N LEU A 35 -7.74 12.97 -11.25
CA LEU A 35 -7.02 13.84 -12.18
C LEU A 35 -7.39 15.31 -12.00
N GLU A 36 -8.65 15.61 -11.70
CA GLU A 36 -9.09 17.00 -11.50
C GLU A 36 -9.01 17.44 -10.04
N LYS A 37 -9.47 16.58 -9.12
CA LYS A 37 -9.59 16.92 -7.69
C LYS A 37 -8.45 16.43 -6.79
N ASN A 38 -7.48 15.68 -7.31
CA ASN A 38 -6.31 15.20 -6.59
C ASN A 38 -6.62 14.45 -5.27
N ILE A 39 -7.77 13.78 -5.20
CA ILE A 39 -8.29 13.17 -3.97
C ILE A 39 -7.33 12.12 -3.40
N PHE A 40 -6.61 11.39 -4.25
CA PHE A 40 -5.64 10.40 -3.79
C PHE A 40 -4.58 11.03 -2.88
N VAL A 41 -3.94 12.12 -3.32
CA VAL A 41 -2.86 12.77 -2.56
C VAL A 41 -3.45 13.55 -1.39
N GLU A 42 -4.44 14.41 -1.66
CA GLU A 42 -4.88 15.39 -0.67
C GLU A 42 -5.85 14.85 0.38
N ARG A 43 -6.51 13.72 0.09
CA ARG A 43 -7.49 13.11 1.01
C ARG A 43 -7.11 11.73 1.50
N ILE A 44 -6.48 10.90 0.68
CA ILE A 44 -6.09 9.56 1.13
C ILE A 44 -4.73 9.65 1.85
N LEU A 45 -3.67 10.04 1.13
CA LEU A 45 -2.32 10.13 1.70
C LEU A 45 -2.24 11.07 2.92
N PHE A 46 -2.80 12.28 2.83
CA PHE A 46 -2.65 13.28 3.90
C PHE A 46 -3.39 12.96 5.19
N ASN A 47 -4.41 12.10 5.14
CA ASN A 47 -5.22 11.74 6.31
C ASN A 47 -4.93 10.33 6.82
N ASP A 48 -3.92 9.65 6.28
CA ASP A 48 -3.58 8.30 6.71
C ASP A 48 -2.72 8.29 7.99
N SER A 49 -1.71 9.16 8.07
CA SER A 49 -0.84 9.24 9.26
C SER A 49 -1.61 9.70 10.49
N GLU A 50 -1.43 9.01 11.62
CA GLU A 50 -2.05 9.36 12.90
C GLU A 50 -1.57 10.71 13.42
N LYS A 51 -0.31 11.06 13.13
CA LYS A 51 0.33 12.32 13.55
C LYS A 51 -0.01 13.48 12.63
N GLY A 52 -0.53 13.18 11.44
CA GLY A 52 -0.70 14.13 10.36
C GLY A 52 0.64 14.56 9.74
N LEU A 53 0.58 15.05 8.50
CA LEU A 53 1.75 15.52 7.77
C LEU A 53 1.97 17.02 7.97
N SER A 54 3.22 17.45 8.04
CA SER A 54 3.59 18.87 8.04
C SER A 54 3.26 19.52 6.71
N ASP A 55 3.19 20.85 6.68
CA ASP A 55 2.93 21.60 5.45
C ASP A 55 4.08 21.46 4.44
N GLU A 56 5.31 21.30 4.92
CA GLU A 56 6.48 21.01 4.09
C GLU A 56 6.35 19.63 3.43
N ALA A 57 6.00 18.59 4.19
CA ALA A 57 5.80 17.25 3.66
C ALA A 57 4.66 17.22 2.64
N LYS A 58 3.53 17.87 2.94
CA LYS A 58 2.40 18.00 2.01
C LYS A 58 2.81 18.68 0.69
N LYS A 59 3.58 19.76 0.76
CA LYS A 59 4.09 20.45 -0.45
C LYS A 59 4.95 19.54 -1.31
N GLU A 60 5.82 18.73 -0.70
CA GLU A 60 6.66 17.78 -1.44
C GLU A 60 5.84 16.66 -2.07
N TYR A 61 4.86 16.10 -1.35
CA TYR A 61 3.95 15.11 -1.91
C TYR A 61 3.09 15.66 -3.05
N ILE A 62 2.67 16.93 -3.01
CA ILE A 62 1.93 17.60 -4.09
C ILE A 62 2.84 17.93 -5.27
N ARG A 63 4.13 18.18 -5.07
CA ARG A 63 5.06 18.70 -6.09
C ARG A 63 4.98 17.96 -7.44
N PRO A 64 4.97 16.61 -7.53
CA PRO A 64 4.83 15.90 -8.80
C PRO A 64 3.39 15.88 -9.37
N PHE A 65 2.38 16.21 -8.57
CA PHE A 65 0.95 16.10 -8.90
C PHE A 65 0.23 17.46 -8.93
N LYS A 66 1.02 18.55 -9.01
CA LYS A 66 0.51 19.92 -8.88
C LYS A 66 -0.50 20.27 -9.97
N ASN A 67 -0.24 19.86 -11.21
CA ASN A 67 -1.14 20.14 -12.32
C ASN A 67 -2.22 19.06 -12.44
N ALA A 68 -3.43 19.48 -12.81
CA ALA A 68 -4.51 18.56 -13.12
C ALA A 68 -4.23 17.78 -14.43
N GLY A 69 -4.92 16.64 -14.60
CA GLY A 69 -4.75 15.77 -15.76
C GLY A 69 -3.60 14.76 -15.61
N GLU A 70 -2.77 14.63 -16.64
CA GLU A 70 -1.83 13.50 -16.78
C GLU A 70 -0.72 13.44 -15.72
N ASP A 71 -0.32 14.56 -15.11
CA ASP A 71 0.64 14.54 -13.99
C ASP A 71 0.15 13.63 -12.85
N ARG A 72 -1.18 13.54 -12.66
CA ARG A 72 -1.86 12.70 -11.64
C ARG A 72 -2.25 11.32 -12.16
N ARG A 73 -1.98 10.99 -13.42
CA ARG A 73 -2.31 9.67 -14.00
C ARG A 73 -1.77 8.50 -13.17
N PRO A 74 -0.54 8.54 -12.63
CA PRO A 74 -0.02 7.44 -11.81
C PRO A 74 -0.88 7.12 -10.58
N THR A 75 -1.44 8.14 -9.92
CA THR A 75 -2.26 7.96 -8.70
C THR A 75 -3.69 7.50 -9.01
N LEU A 76 -4.11 7.50 -10.27
CA LEU A 76 -5.36 6.89 -10.75
C LEU A 76 -5.13 5.47 -11.28
N THR A 77 -4.09 5.28 -12.08
CA THR A 77 -3.77 3.98 -12.68
C THR A 77 -3.47 2.95 -11.60
N TRP A 78 -2.77 3.32 -10.53
CA TRP A 78 -2.38 2.39 -9.48
C TRP A 78 -3.60 1.72 -8.77
N PRO A 79 -4.61 2.47 -8.26
CA PRO A 79 -5.86 1.87 -7.76
C PRO A 79 -6.58 0.93 -8.74
N ARG A 80 -6.47 1.20 -10.05
CA ARG A 80 -7.07 0.38 -11.11
C ARG A 80 -6.29 -0.90 -11.39
N GLN A 81 -5.03 -0.98 -11.00
CA GLN A 81 -4.19 -2.17 -11.16
C GLN A 81 -4.22 -3.12 -9.97
N ILE A 82 -4.80 -2.72 -8.82
CA ILE A 82 -4.87 -3.61 -7.65
C ILE A 82 -5.67 -4.88 -8.01
N PRO A 83 -5.11 -6.08 -7.75
CA PRO A 83 -5.71 -7.36 -8.13
C PRO A 83 -6.85 -7.75 -7.16
N ILE A 84 -8.06 -7.28 -7.47
CA ILE A 84 -9.27 -7.51 -6.67
C ILE A 84 -10.33 -8.21 -7.53
N ASP A 85 -10.97 -9.24 -6.99
CA ASP A 85 -12.05 -10.00 -7.64
C ASP A 85 -11.69 -10.47 -9.06
N GLY A 86 -10.47 -10.97 -9.23
CA GLY A 86 -10.01 -11.53 -10.50
C GLY A 86 -9.60 -10.51 -11.56
N SER A 87 -9.47 -9.22 -11.22
CA SER A 87 -9.08 -8.18 -12.18
C SER A 87 -8.06 -7.17 -11.63
N PRO A 88 -7.05 -6.75 -12.41
CA PRO A 88 -6.76 -7.18 -13.79
C PRO A 88 -6.07 -8.54 -13.86
N GLU A 89 -6.45 -9.40 -14.81
CA GLU A 89 -5.93 -10.76 -14.95
C GLU A 89 -4.39 -10.83 -14.99
N ALA A 90 -3.76 -9.96 -15.78
CA ALA A 90 -2.29 -9.92 -15.86
C ALA A 90 -1.62 -9.61 -14.51
N VAL A 91 -2.24 -8.76 -13.69
CA VAL A 91 -1.71 -8.42 -12.36
C VAL A 91 -2.02 -9.53 -11.35
N ILE A 92 -3.19 -10.15 -11.45
CA ILE A 92 -3.55 -11.33 -10.65
C ILE A 92 -2.50 -12.43 -10.84
N ASP A 93 -2.16 -12.74 -12.08
CA ASP A 93 -1.16 -13.75 -12.42
C ASP A 93 0.22 -13.40 -11.85
N GLU A 94 0.65 -12.16 -12.03
CA GLU A 94 1.98 -11.73 -11.60
C GLU A 94 2.11 -11.71 -10.08
N VAL A 95 1.11 -11.16 -9.38
CA VAL A 95 1.08 -11.13 -7.91
C VAL A 95 1.01 -12.54 -7.34
N THR A 96 0.25 -13.45 -7.97
CA THR A 96 0.19 -14.86 -7.55
C THR A 96 1.55 -15.53 -7.67
N LYS A 97 2.22 -15.39 -8.82
CA LYS A 97 3.57 -15.94 -9.05
C LYS A 97 4.59 -15.38 -8.05
N ASN A 98 4.55 -14.07 -7.82
CA ASN A 98 5.45 -13.41 -6.89
C ASN A 98 5.23 -13.87 -5.44
N GLY A 99 3.96 -13.99 -5.02
CA GLY A 99 3.60 -14.49 -3.69
C GLY A 99 4.08 -15.93 -3.46
N GLU A 100 3.85 -16.82 -4.41
CA GLU A 100 4.32 -18.22 -4.33
C GLU A 100 5.84 -18.34 -4.38
N PHE A 101 6.52 -17.52 -5.20
CA PHE A 101 7.97 -17.48 -5.22
C PHE A 101 8.53 -17.07 -3.85
N HIS A 102 8.07 -15.96 -3.28
CA HIS A 102 8.58 -15.49 -2.00
C HIS A 102 8.23 -16.44 -0.85
N LYS A 103 7.04 -17.02 -0.85
CA LYS A 103 6.62 -17.99 0.17
C LYS A 103 7.61 -19.15 0.32
N ASN A 104 8.12 -19.66 -0.80
CA ASN A 104 8.97 -20.85 -0.83
C ASN A 104 10.48 -20.54 -0.95
N SER A 105 10.87 -19.28 -1.12
CA SER A 105 12.25 -18.88 -1.33
C SER A 105 13.01 -18.68 -0.02
N ASP A 106 14.26 -19.13 0.02
CA ASP A 106 15.19 -18.92 1.15
C ASP A 106 15.77 -17.51 1.24
N ILE A 107 15.39 -16.59 0.33
CA ILE A 107 15.78 -15.17 0.43
C ILE A 107 15.33 -14.64 1.80
N PRO A 108 16.22 -14.03 2.62
CA PRO A 108 15.82 -13.41 3.87
C PRO A 108 14.81 -12.28 3.65
N LYS A 109 13.78 -12.19 4.48
CA LYS A 109 12.70 -11.19 4.37
C LYS A 109 12.45 -10.51 5.71
N LEU A 110 12.25 -9.19 5.65
CA LEU A 110 11.76 -8.41 6.79
C LEU A 110 10.33 -7.95 6.54
N PHE A 111 9.39 -8.46 7.32
CA PHE A 111 8.03 -7.98 7.34
C PHE A 111 7.84 -6.93 8.44
N ILE A 112 7.77 -5.67 8.01
CA ILE A 112 7.25 -4.58 8.84
C ILE A 112 5.73 -4.69 8.86
N ASN A 113 5.18 -5.14 9.98
CA ASN A 113 3.76 -5.27 10.26
C ASN A 113 3.24 -3.98 10.93
N ALA A 114 2.36 -3.24 10.26
CA ALA A 114 1.74 -2.05 10.85
C ALA A 114 0.56 -2.45 11.75
N ASP A 115 0.42 -1.79 12.90
CA ASP A 115 -0.72 -1.92 13.82
C ASP A 115 -1.31 -0.53 14.11
N PRO A 116 -2.60 -0.27 13.77
CA PRO A 116 -3.60 -1.24 13.29
C PRO A 116 -3.38 -1.74 11.85
N GLY A 117 -2.66 -0.96 11.02
CA GLY A 117 -2.52 -1.23 9.58
C GLY A 117 -3.80 -0.96 8.79
N THR A 118 -3.75 -1.12 7.46
CA THR A 118 -4.88 -0.86 6.57
C THR A 118 -5.07 -1.98 5.55
N ILE A 119 -4.16 -2.13 4.58
CA ILE A 119 -4.34 -3.06 3.45
C ILE A 119 -3.77 -4.44 3.78
N LEU A 120 -2.56 -4.52 4.33
CA LEU A 120 -1.87 -5.79 4.60
C LEU A 120 -2.24 -6.33 5.98
N ILE A 121 -3.53 -6.62 6.13
CA ILE A 121 -4.16 -7.17 7.32
C ILE A 121 -4.87 -8.50 6.99
N GLY A 122 -5.47 -9.14 7.99
CA GLY A 122 -6.30 -10.34 7.77
C GLY A 122 -5.57 -11.47 7.03
N LYS A 123 -6.24 -12.07 6.02
CA LYS A 123 -5.70 -13.21 5.26
C LYS A 123 -4.35 -12.93 4.62
N GLN A 124 -4.16 -11.71 4.12
CA GLN A 124 -2.92 -11.31 3.45
C GLN A 124 -1.75 -11.29 4.43
N ARG A 125 -1.98 -10.78 5.64
CA ARG A 125 -0.99 -10.78 6.73
C ARG A 125 -0.59 -12.20 7.12
N GLU A 126 -1.58 -13.09 7.29
CA GLU A 126 -1.32 -14.50 7.59
C GLU A 126 -0.61 -15.22 6.44
N PHE A 127 -0.89 -14.85 5.18
CA PHE A 127 -0.16 -15.36 4.04
C PHE A 127 1.33 -14.99 4.10
N VAL A 128 1.68 -13.73 4.39
CA VAL A 128 3.08 -13.32 4.57
C VAL A 128 3.75 -14.10 5.70
N ARG A 129 3.06 -14.28 6.84
CA ARG A 129 3.59 -15.05 7.99
C ARG A 129 3.89 -16.50 7.68
N SER A 130 3.29 -17.06 6.63
CA SER A 130 3.61 -18.42 6.16
C SER A 130 4.90 -18.53 5.35
N TRP A 131 5.53 -17.39 4.99
CA TRP A 131 6.71 -17.38 4.13
C TRP A 131 7.97 -17.88 4.85
N THR A 132 8.81 -18.63 4.13
CA THR A 132 10.12 -19.07 4.64
C THR A 132 11.06 -17.89 4.83
N ASN A 133 11.97 -18.01 5.81
CA ASN A 133 13.02 -17.04 6.12
C ASN A 133 12.50 -15.60 6.36
N LEU A 134 11.41 -15.51 7.12
CA LEU A 134 10.76 -14.25 7.48
C LEU A 134 11.12 -13.83 8.91
N LYS A 135 11.59 -12.59 9.06
CA LYS A 135 11.64 -11.87 10.33
C LYS A 135 10.49 -10.85 10.33
N GLU A 136 9.77 -10.74 11.44
CA GLU A 136 8.65 -9.82 11.60
C GLU A 136 8.95 -8.81 12.71
N VAL A 137 8.62 -7.54 12.47
CA VAL A 137 8.60 -6.49 13.49
C VAL A 137 7.29 -5.73 13.36
N THR A 138 6.63 -5.49 14.49
CA THR A 138 5.41 -4.69 14.55
C THR A 138 5.73 -3.26 14.94
N VAL A 139 5.18 -2.29 14.21
CA VAL A 139 5.29 -0.85 14.48
C VAL A 139 3.91 -0.19 14.42
N LYS A 140 3.75 0.98 15.02
CA LYS A 140 2.48 1.73 14.98
C LYS A 140 2.28 2.41 13.63
N GLY A 141 1.04 2.43 13.16
CA GLY A 141 0.63 3.22 11.98
C GLY A 141 -0.39 2.52 11.09
N ASN A 142 -0.80 3.23 10.04
CA ASN A 142 -1.78 2.80 9.05
C ASN A 142 -1.10 2.30 7.76
N HIS A 143 -1.45 2.86 6.59
CA HIS A 143 -0.92 2.41 5.30
C HIS A 143 0.49 2.98 5.02
N PHE A 144 0.66 4.29 5.18
CA PHE A 144 1.92 5.02 4.98
C PHE A 144 2.76 5.02 6.26
N VAL A 145 2.98 3.82 6.82
CA VAL A 145 3.59 3.57 8.15
C VAL A 145 4.96 4.25 8.36
N GLN A 146 5.69 4.53 7.28
CA GLN A 146 6.92 5.31 7.30
C GLN A 146 6.76 6.75 7.80
N GLU A 147 5.55 7.34 7.72
CA GLU A 147 5.26 8.66 8.29
C GLU A 147 4.98 8.58 9.80
N ASP A 148 4.54 7.42 10.31
CA ASP A 148 4.21 7.23 11.72
C ASP A 148 5.40 6.69 12.53
N SER A 149 6.09 5.67 12.02
CA SER A 149 7.17 4.96 12.72
C SER A 149 8.49 4.88 11.93
N PRO A 150 9.02 5.99 11.36
CA PRO A 150 10.23 5.96 10.54
C PRO A 150 11.47 5.43 11.29
N HIS A 151 11.62 5.80 12.57
CA HIS A 151 12.79 5.39 13.36
C HIS A 151 12.76 3.90 13.74
N GLU A 152 11.59 3.38 14.12
CA GLU A 152 11.43 1.96 14.44
C GLU A 152 11.68 1.09 13.20
N ILE A 153 11.17 1.52 12.05
CA ILE A 153 11.44 0.87 10.75
C ILE A 153 12.93 0.90 10.42
N GLY A 154 13.59 2.05 10.60
CA GLY A 154 15.03 2.20 10.36
C GLY A 154 15.88 1.29 11.23
N GLU A 155 15.57 1.18 12.52
CA GLU A 155 16.30 0.28 13.42
C GLU A 155 16.04 -1.19 13.07
N ALA A 156 14.80 -1.56 12.75
CA ALA A 156 14.47 -2.92 12.31
C ALA A 156 15.24 -3.30 11.04
N LEU A 157 15.36 -2.38 10.08
CA LEU A 157 16.15 -2.58 8.86
C LEU A 157 17.64 -2.74 9.16
N LYS A 158 18.20 -1.91 10.04
CA LYS A 158 19.61 -2.02 10.44
C LYS A 158 19.90 -3.39 11.06
N VAL A 159 19.10 -3.79 12.05
CA VAL A 159 19.25 -5.10 12.71
C VAL A 159 19.07 -6.24 11.71
N PHE A 160 18.12 -6.12 10.78
CA PHE A 160 17.91 -7.11 9.73
C PHE A 160 19.14 -7.27 8.84
N ILE A 161 19.72 -6.18 8.34
CA ILE A 161 20.90 -6.19 7.47
C ILE A 161 22.14 -6.76 8.20
N GLU A 162 22.28 -6.50 9.50
CA GLU A 162 23.38 -7.05 10.31
C GLU A 162 23.24 -8.57 10.57
N THR A 163 22.08 -9.15 10.28
CA THR A 163 21.73 -10.54 10.61
C THR A 163 21.37 -11.39 9.39
N ILE A 164 21.71 -10.93 8.19
CA ILE A 164 21.63 -11.68 6.92
C ILE A 164 23.01 -12.17 6.48
#